data_AF-A0A9N7Z3D0-F1
#
_entry.id   AF-A0A9N7Z3D0-F1
#
_cell.length_a   1.000
_cell.length_b   1.000
_cell.length_c   1.000
_cell.angle_alpha   90.00
_cell.angle_beta   90.00
_cell.angle_gamma   90.00
#
_symmetry.space_group_name_H-M   'P 1'
#
loop_
_entity.id
_entity.type
_entity.pdbx_description
1 polymer ?
#
loop_
_entity_poly.entity_id
_entity_poly.type
_entity_poly.pdbx_seq_one_letter_code
_entity_poly.pdbx_strand_id
1 'polypeptide(L)'
;MKQYGRPSKCPTHNAQRHPRSPKYSGANENPPSAGTERIKQQSSVKHFAERDGTAENHFTMTEAQVNPKAYPLADATLTKTILDLVQQASNYKQLRKGANEATKTLNRGISEFIVMAADAEPLEIILHLPLLCEDKNVPYVFVRSKQALGRACGVSRPVIATSVTIKEGSQLKPQIQSVQTAIERLLV
;
A
#
# COMPACT_ATOMS: atom_id res chain seq x y z
N MET A 1 -69.60 -11.26 5.58
CA MET A 1 -68.69 -10.43 6.41
C MET A 1 -67.29 -11.04 6.35
N LYS A 2 -66.41 -10.50 5.50
CA LYS A 2 -65.31 -9.56 5.78
C LYS A 2 -64.02 -10.24 6.27
N GLN A 3 -63.16 -10.49 5.28
CA GLN A 3 -61.76 -10.87 5.35
C GLN A 3 -60.94 -9.73 5.99
N TYR A 4 -60.04 -10.04 6.93
CA TYR A 4 -59.06 -9.07 7.45
C TYR A 4 -57.73 -9.30 6.73
N GLY A 5 -57.45 -8.42 5.77
CA GLY A 5 -56.22 -8.38 4.98
C GLY A 5 -55.03 -7.85 5.77
N ARG A 6 -53.84 -8.30 5.37
CA ARG A 6 -52.53 -7.82 5.84
C ARG A 6 -52.37 -6.32 5.52
N PRO A 7 -51.86 -5.49 6.45
CA PRO A 7 -51.51 -4.12 6.13
C PRO A 7 -50.05 -3.94 5.65
N SER A 8 -49.93 -3.09 4.63
CA SER A 8 -48.87 -2.10 4.38
C SER A 8 -47.47 -2.56 3.92
N LYS A 9 -47.26 -2.46 2.59
CA LYS A 9 -45.94 -2.28 1.98
C LYS A 9 -45.46 -0.83 2.23
N CYS A 10 -44.23 -0.68 2.71
CA CYS A 10 -43.58 0.62 2.85
C CYS A 10 -43.45 1.33 1.49
N PRO A 11 -43.68 2.65 1.38
CA PRO A 11 -43.48 3.39 0.13
C PRO A 11 -41.98 3.60 -0.14
N THR A 12 -41.55 3.34 -1.37
CA THR A 12 -40.23 3.72 -1.89
C THR A 12 -40.11 5.23 -1.93
N HIS A 13 -39.34 5.82 -1.02
CA HIS A 13 -38.99 7.25 -1.08
C HIS A 13 -37.90 7.47 -2.14
N ASN A 14 -38.26 8.29 -3.12
CA ASN A 14 -37.40 8.83 -4.17
C ASN A 14 -36.29 9.69 -3.52
N ALA A 15 -35.04 9.22 -3.57
CA ALA A 15 -33.90 9.99 -3.07
C ALA A 15 -33.52 11.07 -4.09
N GLN A 16 -34.11 12.26 -3.95
CA GLN A 16 -33.72 13.47 -4.63
C GLN A 16 -32.22 13.75 -4.35
N ARG A 17 -31.40 13.82 -5.41
CA ARG A 17 -29.99 14.23 -5.31
C ARG A 17 -29.93 15.71 -4.96
N HIS A 18 -29.35 16.03 -3.81
CA HIS A 18 -28.94 17.40 -3.51
C HIS A 18 -27.64 17.75 -4.26
N PRO A 19 -27.55 18.92 -4.93
CA PRO A 19 -26.29 19.41 -5.47
C PRO A 19 -25.38 19.89 -4.31
N ARG A 20 -24.11 19.46 -4.30
CA ARG A 20 -23.10 20.03 -3.38
C ARG A 20 -22.71 21.43 -3.85
N SER A 21 -22.67 22.34 -2.89
CA SER A 21 -22.35 23.76 -3.04
C SER A 21 -20.95 24.02 -3.61
N PRO A 22 -20.73 25.18 -4.26
CA PRO A 22 -19.44 25.58 -4.79
C PRO A 22 -18.63 26.45 -3.83
N LYS A 23 -17.31 26.47 -4.04
CA LYS A 23 -16.36 27.61 -4.00
C LYS A 23 -15.05 27.28 -3.27
N TYR A 24 -13.94 27.28 -4.01
CA TYR A 24 -12.90 28.27 -3.76
C TYR A 24 -12.20 28.64 -5.07
N SER A 25 -12.35 29.91 -5.41
CA SER A 25 -11.61 30.67 -6.41
C SER A 25 -10.19 30.94 -5.93
N GLY A 26 -9.21 30.75 -6.80
CA GLY A 26 -7.83 31.14 -6.55
C GLY A 26 -7.01 30.92 -7.80
N ALA A 27 -6.76 32.01 -8.52
CA ALA A 27 -5.94 32.07 -9.71
C ALA A 27 -4.50 31.57 -9.44
N ASN A 28 -3.95 30.84 -10.40
CA ASN A 28 -2.58 31.12 -10.82
C ASN A 28 -2.49 30.92 -12.33
N GLU A 29 -2.34 32.04 -13.02
CA GLU A 29 -2.11 32.15 -14.45
C GLU A 29 -0.68 31.69 -14.73
N ASN A 30 -0.50 30.81 -15.72
CA ASN A 30 0.74 30.75 -16.50
C ASN A 30 0.35 30.46 -17.95
N PRO A 31 0.64 31.36 -18.91
CA PRO A 31 0.37 31.14 -20.32
C PRO A 31 1.66 30.58 -21.01
N PRO A 32 1.74 30.43 -22.35
CA PRO A 32 1.81 29.13 -23.01
C PRO A 32 3.10 28.94 -23.84
N SER A 33 3.32 27.76 -24.42
CA SER A 33 3.93 27.70 -25.76
C SER A 33 3.74 26.32 -26.40
N ALA A 34 2.82 26.27 -27.36
CA ALA A 34 2.79 25.27 -28.41
C ALA A 34 4.01 25.44 -29.32
N GLY A 35 4.54 24.34 -29.83
CA GLY A 35 5.66 24.33 -30.78
C GLY A 35 5.82 22.94 -31.37
N THR A 36 4.93 22.62 -32.32
CA THR A 36 4.99 21.41 -33.14
C THR A 36 6.03 21.60 -34.22
N GLU A 37 7.09 20.79 -34.24
CA GLU A 37 7.82 20.52 -35.49
C GLU A 37 8.15 19.01 -35.58
N ARG A 38 7.60 18.39 -36.63
CA ARG A 38 8.04 17.09 -37.16
C ARG A 38 9.32 17.32 -37.97
N ILE A 39 10.23 16.35 -38.05
CA ILE A 39 10.80 15.81 -39.30
C ILE A 39 11.71 14.58 -39.04
N LYS A 40 11.34 13.51 -39.77
CA LYS A 40 11.97 12.28 -40.28
C LYS A 40 13.44 11.86 -40.00
N GLN A 41 13.54 10.51 -40.02
CA GLN A 41 14.64 9.65 -40.56
C GLN A 41 15.94 9.64 -39.74
N GLN A 42 16.70 8.55 -39.59
CA GLN A 42 16.84 7.32 -40.37
C GLN A 42 17.57 6.27 -39.52
N SER A 43 17.35 5.01 -39.90
CA SER A 43 18.12 3.81 -39.56
C SER A 43 19.64 3.98 -39.45
N SER A 44 20.24 3.41 -38.40
CA SER A 44 21.44 2.57 -38.57
C SER A 44 21.71 1.69 -37.35
N VAL A 45 22.03 0.44 -37.64
CA VAL A 45 22.37 -0.64 -36.73
C VAL A 45 23.72 -0.35 -36.07
N LYS A 46 23.79 -0.39 -34.73
CA LYS A 46 25.03 -0.74 -34.00
C LYS A 46 24.68 -1.57 -32.78
N HIS A 47 25.05 -2.85 -32.85
CA HIS A 47 25.39 -3.67 -31.69
C HIS A 47 26.36 -2.90 -30.77
N PHE A 48 26.28 -3.16 -29.47
CA PHE A 48 27.38 -3.49 -28.55
C PHE A 48 27.10 -3.03 -27.11
N ALA A 49 27.37 -3.97 -26.22
CA ALA A 49 27.68 -3.84 -24.80
C ALA A 49 26.50 -3.71 -23.82
N GLU A 50 26.13 -4.88 -23.27
CA GLU A 50 26.00 -5.03 -21.83
C GLU A 50 26.99 -4.12 -21.10
N ARG A 51 26.46 -3.25 -20.26
CA ARG A 51 27.20 -2.73 -19.13
C ARG A 51 26.44 -3.18 -17.89
N ASP A 52 26.97 -4.23 -17.28
CA ASP A 52 26.90 -4.44 -15.84
C ASP A 52 27.48 -3.21 -15.16
N GLY A 53 26.65 -2.18 -15.04
CA GLY A 53 26.89 -1.06 -14.16
C GLY A 53 26.32 -1.45 -12.80
N THR A 54 27.15 -2.06 -11.97
CA THR A 54 27.00 -1.99 -10.50
C THR A 54 27.03 -0.51 -10.10
N ALA A 55 25.89 0.16 -10.27
CA ALA A 55 25.60 1.36 -9.53
C ALA A 55 25.37 0.90 -8.09
N GLU A 56 26.48 0.77 -7.37
CA GLU A 56 26.53 0.92 -5.92
C GLU A 56 25.90 2.29 -5.62
N ASN A 57 24.56 2.33 -5.59
CA ASN A 57 23.82 3.36 -4.90
C ASN A 57 24.17 3.15 -3.44
N HIS A 58 25.30 3.73 -3.04
CA HIS A 58 25.52 4.16 -1.67
C HIS A 58 24.41 5.17 -1.38
N PHE A 59 23.23 4.66 -1.10
CA PHE A 59 22.15 5.46 -0.55
C PHE A 59 22.48 5.60 0.94
N THR A 60 23.56 6.32 1.24
CA THR A 60 23.78 6.88 2.58
C THR A 60 22.81 8.06 2.72
N MET A 61 21.51 7.79 2.63
CA MET A 61 20.56 8.65 3.32
C MET A 61 20.76 8.35 4.80
N THR A 62 21.35 9.32 5.48
CA THR A 62 21.05 9.71 6.86
C THR A 62 19.98 8.84 7.47
N GLU A 63 20.34 8.15 8.56
CA GLU A 63 19.43 7.48 9.49
C GLU A 63 18.21 8.37 9.73
N ALA A 64 17.18 8.19 8.91
CA ALA A 64 15.99 8.99 8.96
C ALA A 64 15.30 8.57 10.25
N GLN A 65 15.51 9.36 11.31
CA GLN A 65 14.89 9.30 12.63
C GLN A 65 13.96 8.09 12.78
N VAL A 66 14.56 6.90 12.91
CA VAL A 66 13.77 5.68 13.09
C VAL A 66 13.32 5.76 14.54
N ASN A 67 12.01 5.94 14.73
CA ASN A 67 11.46 6.12 16.06
C ASN A 67 11.77 4.84 16.86
N PRO A 68 12.45 4.92 18.03
CA PRO A 68 12.90 3.74 18.78
C PRO A 68 11.76 2.82 19.24
N LYS A 69 10.50 3.24 19.10
CA LYS A 69 9.29 2.45 19.37
C LYS A 69 8.92 1.47 18.25
N ALA A 70 9.55 1.54 17.08
CA ALA A 70 9.24 0.68 15.94
C ALA A 70 10.09 -0.61 15.97
N TYR A 71 9.59 -1.63 16.66
CA TYR A 71 10.19 -2.97 16.74
C TYR A 71 9.17 -4.05 16.33
N PRO A 72 9.54 -5.04 15.50
CA PRO A 72 10.84 -5.30 14.88
C PRO A 72 11.05 -4.52 13.58
N LEU A 73 12.27 -4.00 13.37
CA LEU A 73 12.64 -3.29 12.15
C LEU A 73 13.23 -4.26 11.13
N ALA A 74 12.78 -4.19 9.87
CA ALA A 74 13.38 -4.98 8.80
C ALA A 74 14.79 -4.49 8.43
N ASP A 75 15.68 -5.44 8.17
CA ASP A 75 16.97 -5.18 7.52
C ASP A 75 16.78 -4.55 6.13
N ALA A 76 17.83 -3.91 5.61
CA ALA A 76 17.77 -3.27 4.30
C ALA A 76 17.51 -4.28 3.17
N THR A 77 18.05 -5.50 3.28
CA THR A 77 17.83 -6.59 2.32
C THR A 77 16.38 -7.07 2.37
N LEU A 78 15.88 -7.38 3.57
CA LEU A 78 14.50 -7.82 3.78
C LEU A 78 13.49 -6.73 3.37
N THR A 79 13.76 -5.46 3.67
CA THR A 79 12.93 -4.32 3.27
C THR A 79 12.73 -4.27 1.76
N LYS A 80 13.79 -4.45 0.97
CA LYS A 80 13.68 -4.48 -0.50
C LYS A 80 12.77 -5.63 -0.95
N THR A 81 13.00 -6.84 -0.44
CA THR A 81 12.17 -8.01 -0.78
C THR A 81 10.69 -7.83 -0.40
N ILE A 82 10.40 -7.18 0.74
CA ILE A 82 9.03 -6.87 1.17
C ILE A 82 8.40 -5.87 0.22
N LEU A 83 9.11 -4.80 -0.15
CA LEU A 83 8.58 -3.77 -1.04
C LEU A 83 8.29 -4.33 -2.45
N ASP A 84 9.17 -5.18 -2.97
CA ASP A 84 8.97 -5.86 -4.25
C ASP A 84 7.76 -6.81 -4.20
N LEU A 85 7.60 -7.54 -3.10
CA LEU A 85 6.44 -8.42 -2.88
C LEU A 85 5.14 -7.61 -2.78
N VAL A 86 5.15 -6.49 -2.05
CA VAL A 86 4.01 -5.57 -1.94
C VAL A 86 3.60 -5.03 -3.31
N GLN A 87 4.59 -4.70 -4.14
CA GLN A 87 4.35 -4.22 -5.50
C GLN A 87 3.66 -5.30 -6.37
N GLN A 88 4.13 -6.54 -6.29
CA GLN A 88 3.50 -7.67 -6.98
C GLN A 88 2.09 -7.92 -6.43
N ALA A 89 1.91 -7.98 -5.11
CA ALA A 89 0.63 -8.22 -4.45
C ALA A 89 -0.42 -7.13 -4.77
N SER A 90 0.02 -5.89 -5.00
CA SER A 90 -0.85 -4.79 -5.46
C SER A 90 -1.44 -5.10 -6.84
N ASN A 91 -0.64 -5.64 -7.77
CA ASN A 91 -1.09 -6.01 -9.12
C ASN A 91 -2.11 -7.16 -9.10
N TYR A 92 -1.91 -8.15 -8.22
CA TYR A 92 -2.84 -9.28 -8.05
C TYR A 92 -4.07 -8.97 -7.18
N LYS A 93 -4.24 -7.71 -6.73
CA LYS A 93 -5.32 -7.29 -5.82
C LYS A 93 -5.38 -8.16 -4.56
N GLN A 94 -4.22 -8.51 -4.03
CA GLN A 94 -3.99 -9.33 -2.82
C GLN A 94 -3.50 -8.49 -1.65
N LEU A 95 -3.62 -7.17 -1.78
CA LEU A 95 -3.08 -6.19 -0.85
C LEU A 95 -4.17 -5.26 -0.33
N ARG A 96 -4.11 -4.96 0.96
CA ARG A 96 -5.03 -4.08 1.68
C ARG A 96 -4.25 -2.90 2.21
N LYS A 97 -4.67 -1.69 1.85
CA LYS A 97 -3.90 -0.45 2.04
C LYS A 97 -4.53 0.36 3.16
N GLY A 98 -3.74 0.74 4.15
CA GLY A 98 -4.14 1.58 5.28
C GLY A 98 -4.45 0.80 6.56
N ALA A 99 -4.39 1.51 7.69
CA ALA A 99 -4.60 0.96 9.03
C ALA A 99 -6.01 0.37 9.23
N ASN A 100 -7.05 1.09 8.81
CA ASN A 100 -8.45 0.63 8.95
C ASN A 100 -8.75 -0.64 8.15
N GLU A 101 -8.08 -0.84 7.02
CA GLU A 101 -8.26 -2.05 6.21
C GLU A 101 -7.43 -3.21 6.79
N ALA A 102 -6.23 -2.92 7.33
CA ALA A 102 -5.43 -3.90 8.05
C ALA A 102 -6.18 -4.49 9.25
N THR A 103 -6.81 -3.66 10.10
CA THR A 103 -7.60 -4.14 11.24
C THR A 103 -8.80 -4.98 10.81
N LYS A 104 -9.51 -4.60 9.75
CA LYS A 104 -10.60 -5.42 9.20
C LYS A 104 -10.10 -6.79 8.74
N THR A 105 -8.93 -6.85 8.11
CA THR A 105 -8.39 -8.12 7.61
C THR A 105 -7.87 -9.03 8.70
N LEU A 106 -7.30 -8.46 9.77
CA LEU A 106 -6.91 -9.18 10.98
C LEU A 106 -8.13 -9.80 11.68
N ASN A 107 -9.19 -9.00 11.89
CA ASN A 107 -10.42 -9.48 12.53
C ASN A 107 -11.11 -10.60 11.74
N ARG A 108 -10.95 -10.58 10.40
CA ARG A 108 -11.47 -11.64 9.51
C ARG A 108 -10.56 -12.87 9.41
N GLY A 109 -9.34 -12.81 9.93
CA GLY A 109 -8.37 -13.91 9.83
C GLY A 109 -7.91 -14.20 8.40
N ILE A 110 -7.90 -13.19 7.53
CA ILE A 110 -7.45 -13.33 6.12
C ILE A 110 -6.08 -12.71 5.85
N SER A 111 -5.52 -12.02 6.87
CA SER A 111 -4.21 -11.37 6.79
C SER A 111 -3.13 -12.38 7.12
N GLU A 112 -2.10 -12.39 6.30
CA GLU A 112 -0.99 -13.34 6.39
C GLU A 112 0.20 -12.72 7.11
N PHE A 113 0.48 -11.46 6.81
CA PHE A 113 1.42 -10.63 7.55
C PHE A 113 1.11 -9.15 7.32
N ILE A 114 1.65 -8.31 8.20
CA ILE A 114 1.42 -6.86 8.16
C ILE A 114 2.73 -6.09 8.08
N VAL A 115 2.74 -5.09 7.20
CA VAL A 115 3.85 -4.15 7.04
C VAL A 115 3.42 -2.79 7.57
N MET A 116 4.21 -2.23 8.48
CA MET A 116 3.98 -0.92 9.09
C MET A 116 5.14 0.02 8.79
N ALA A 117 4.87 1.32 8.74
CA ALA A 117 5.90 2.33 8.54
C ALA A 117 6.36 2.94 9.87
N ALA A 118 7.67 3.04 10.08
CA ALA A 118 8.26 3.60 11.29
C ALA A 118 8.26 5.14 11.32
N ASP A 119 8.14 5.80 10.16
CA ASP A 119 8.11 7.26 9.99
C ASP A 119 6.68 7.84 10.03
N ALA A 120 5.73 7.11 10.61
CA ALA A 120 4.35 7.57 10.74
C ALA A 120 4.26 8.72 11.75
N GLU A 121 3.53 9.76 11.35
CA GLU A 121 3.28 10.95 12.17
C GLU A 121 1.81 11.31 11.96
N PRO A 122 0.93 11.14 12.96
CA PRO A 122 1.15 10.61 14.32
C PRO A 122 1.41 9.08 14.40
N LEU A 123 2.22 8.63 15.36
CA LEU A 123 2.53 7.19 15.58
C LEU A 123 1.35 6.45 16.25
N GLU A 124 0.47 7.19 16.91
CA GLU A 124 -0.73 6.71 17.61
C GLU A 124 -1.66 5.91 16.70
N ILE A 125 -1.61 6.17 15.39
CA ILE A 125 -2.38 5.43 14.38
C ILE A 125 -1.93 3.98 14.28
N ILE A 126 -0.67 3.64 14.61
CA ILE A 126 -0.15 2.28 14.48
C ILE A 126 -0.31 1.48 15.78
N LEU A 127 -0.39 2.12 16.95
CA LEU A 127 -0.30 1.44 18.26
C LEU A 127 -1.31 0.29 18.46
N HIS A 128 -2.46 0.34 17.80
CA HIS A 128 -3.46 -0.73 17.89
C HIS A 128 -3.15 -1.94 16.99
N LEU A 129 -2.34 -1.81 15.94
CA LEU A 129 -2.04 -2.92 15.03
C LEU A 129 -1.17 -3.99 15.69
N PRO A 130 -0.01 -3.69 16.31
CA PRO A 130 0.82 -4.70 16.95
C PRO A 130 0.08 -5.53 18.00
N LEU A 131 -0.74 -4.89 18.86
CA LEU A 131 -1.56 -5.60 19.85
C LEU A 131 -2.50 -6.61 19.19
N LEU A 132 -3.18 -6.22 18.11
CA LEU A 132 -4.07 -7.12 17.38
C LEU A 132 -3.32 -8.24 16.64
N CYS A 133 -2.09 -7.96 16.18
CA CYS A 133 -1.23 -8.96 15.55
C CYS A 133 -0.81 -10.04 16.56
N GLU A 134 -0.45 -9.65 17.78
CA GLU A 134 -0.11 -10.57 18.87
C GLU A 134 -1.31 -11.46 19.25
N ASP A 135 -2.50 -10.86 19.45
CA ASP A 135 -3.73 -11.62 19.77
C ASP A 135 -4.09 -12.67 18.72
N LYS A 136 -3.79 -12.38 17.45
CA LYS A 136 -4.11 -13.26 16.30
C LYS A 136 -2.94 -14.11 15.84
N ASN A 137 -1.76 -13.99 16.46
CA ASN A 137 -0.52 -14.61 16.02
C ASN A 137 -0.19 -14.35 14.54
N VAL A 138 -0.36 -13.11 14.10
CA VAL A 138 -0.02 -12.69 12.72
C VAL A 138 1.33 -11.97 12.71
N PRO A 139 2.30 -12.41 11.92
CA PRO A 139 3.62 -11.78 11.87
C PRO A 139 3.53 -10.35 11.34
N TYR A 140 4.31 -9.44 11.92
CA TYR A 140 4.33 -8.04 11.55
C TYR A 140 5.76 -7.49 11.48
N VAL A 141 5.97 -6.46 10.66
CA VAL A 141 7.29 -5.89 10.43
C VAL A 141 7.22 -4.38 10.18
N PHE A 142 8.22 -3.66 10.66
CA PHE A 142 8.38 -2.23 10.40
C PHE A 142 9.35 -1.95 9.26
N VAL A 143 8.94 -1.05 8.37
CA VAL A 143 9.73 -0.51 7.27
C VAL A 143 10.02 0.96 7.56
N ARG A 144 11.23 1.43 7.23
CA ARG A 144 11.69 2.78 7.57
C ARG A 144 10.87 3.91 6.94
N SER A 145 10.29 3.72 5.75
CA SER A 145 9.63 4.79 4.99
C SER A 145 8.21 4.44 4.52
N LYS A 146 7.23 5.25 4.94
CA LYS A 146 5.83 5.24 4.46
C LYS A 146 5.70 5.67 3.00
N GLN A 147 6.62 6.50 2.52
CA GLN A 147 6.64 6.92 1.12
C GLN A 147 7.05 5.77 0.20
N ALA A 148 8.07 5.01 0.58
CA ALA A 148 8.49 3.82 -0.17
C ALA A 148 7.37 2.77 -0.22
N LEU A 149 6.68 2.56 0.91
CA LEU A 149 5.53 1.66 0.98
C LEU A 149 4.37 2.13 0.09
N GLY A 150 4.06 3.44 0.09
CA GLY A 150 3.04 4.02 -0.79
C GLY A 150 3.35 3.82 -2.28
N ARG A 151 4.61 4.07 -2.68
CA ARG A 151 5.08 3.83 -4.05
C ARG A 151 4.95 2.36 -4.47
N ALA A 152 5.39 1.43 -3.61
CA ALA A 152 5.22 -0.01 -3.84
C ALA A 152 3.74 -0.41 -3.95
N CYS A 153 2.84 0.27 -3.23
CA CYS A 153 1.41 0.03 -3.36
C CYS A 153 0.80 0.62 -4.65
N GLY A 154 1.56 1.37 -5.45
CA GLY A 154 1.06 2.12 -6.61
C GLY A 154 0.17 3.29 -6.23
N VAL A 155 0.40 3.90 -5.06
CA VAL A 155 -0.40 5.02 -4.53
C VAL A 155 0.50 6.24 -4.34
N SER A 156 0.04 7.41 -4.79
CA SER A 156 0.78 8.67 -4.63
C SER A 156 0.78 9.19 -3.18
N ARG A 157 -0.23 8.79 -2.39
CA ARG A 157 -0.31 9.08 -0.96
C ARG A 157 0.57 8.13 -0.15
N PRO A 158 1.23 8.61 0.92
CA PRO A 158 1.97 7.75 1.83
C PRO A 158 1.03 6.74 2.49
N VAL A 159 1.50 5.51 2.64
CA VAL A 159 0.75 4.42 3.27
C VAL A 159 1.44 4.05 4.57
N ILE A 160 0.68 4.07 5.67
CA ILE A 160 1.19 3.85 7.03
C ILE A 160 1.24 2.36 7.37
N ALA A 161 0.23 1.61 6.94
CA ALA A 161 0.13 0.18 7.20
C ALA A 161 -0.46 -0.52 5.98
N THR A 162 0.01 -1.72 5.73
CA THR A 162 -0.40 -2.55 4.61
C THR A 162 -0.54 -3.99 5.07
N SER A 163 -1.66 -4.62 4.73
CA SER A 163 -1.92 -6.03 5.01
C SER A 163 -1.84 -6.82 3.71
N VAL A 164 -1.08 -7.91 3.74
CA VAL A 164 -0.97 -8.85 2.63
C VAL A 164 -1.93 -10.01 2.90
N THR A 165 -2.68 -10.38 1.86
CA THR A 165 -3.67 -11.46 1.91
C THR A 165 -3.36 -12.49 0.84
N ILE A 166 -3.52 -13.77 1.13
CA ILE A 166 -3.38 -14.83 0.13
C ILE A 166 -4.75 -15.16 -0.46
N LYS A 167 -4.75 -15.52 -1.75
CA LYS A 167 -5.88 -16.13 -2.44
C LYS A 167 -5.44 -17.51 -2.87
N GLU A 168 -6.35 -18.47 -2.84
CA GLU A 168 -6.07 -19.81 -3.33
C GLU A 168 -5.65 -19.77 -4.80
N GLY A 169 -4.56 -20.45 -5.14
CA GLY A 169 -4.00 -20.48 -6.50
C GLY A 169 -3.11 -19.30 -6.90
N SER A 170 -2.79 -18.36 -6.00
CA SER A 170 -1.87 -17.26 -6.36
C SER A 170 -0.41 -17.71 -6.42
N GLN A 171 0.31 -17.29 -7.47
CA GLN A 171 1.74 -17.57 -7.67
C GLN A 171 2.64 -16.92 -6.60
N LEU A 172 2.13 -15.95 -5.84
CA LEU A 172 2.87 -15.25 -4.79
C LEU A 172 2.94 -16.01 -3.46
N LYS A 173 2.15 -17.08 -3.30
CA LYS A 173 2.10 -17.86 -2.06
C LYS A 173 3.48 -18.31 -1.54
N PRO A 174 4.38 -18.91 -2.34
CA PRO A 174 5.71 -19.33 -1.86
C PRO A 174 6.59 -18.15 -1.41
N GLN A 175 6.49 -17.01 -2.09
CA GLN A 175 7.25 -15.82 -1.72
C GLN A 175 6.72 -15.22 -0.42
N ILE A 176 5.40 -15.19 -0.23
CA ILE A 176 4.77 -14.72 1.01
C ILE A 176 5.20 -15.58 2.19
N GLN A 177 5.20 -16.91 2.04
CA GLN A 177 5.66 -17.84 3.07
C GLN A 177 7.14 -17.65 3.43
N SER A 178 7.99 -17.39 2.42
CA SER A 178 9.41 -17.12 2.62
C SER A 178 9.62 -15.84 3.44
N VAL A 179 8.86 -14.79 3.13
CA VAL A 179 8.89 -13.52 3.87
C VAL A 179 8.32 -13.67 5.28
N GLN A 180 7.22 -14.41 5.46
CA GLN A 180 6.66 -14.72 6.79
C GLN A 180 7.71 -15.38 7.68
N THR A 181 8.38 -16.42 7.18
CA THR A 181 9.44 -17.13 7.92
C THR A 181 10.59 -16.18 8.28
N ALA A 182 10.94 -15.25 7.39
CA ALA A 182 11.98 -14.26 7.66
C ALA A 182 11.56 -13.23 8.72
N ILE A 183 10.29 -12.81 8.74
CA ILE A 183 9.74 -11.89 9.73
C ILE A 183 9.65 -12.56 11.10
N GLU A 184 9.20 -13.82 11.17
CA GLU A 184 9.12 -14.58 12.43
C GLU A 184 10.50 -14.69 13.11
N ARG A 185 11.58 -14.85 12.33
CA ARG A 185 12.95 -14.86 12.85
C ARG A 185 13.39 -13.55 13.48
N LEU A 186 12.76 -12.41 13.15
CA LEU A 186 13.05 -11.11 13.76
C LEU A 186 12.30 -10.90 15.09
N LEU A 187 11.27 -11.70 15.36
CA LEU A 187 10.45 -11.61 16.56
C LEU A 187 10.93 -12.54 17.69
N VAL A 188 11.90 -13.43 17.42
CA VAL A 188 12.49 -14.39 18.36
C VAL A 188 13.75 -13.83 19.01
#